data_AF-A0A817VX83-F1
#
_entry.id   AF-A0A817VX83-F1
#
_cell.length_a   1.000
_cell.length_b   1.000
_cell.length_c   1.000
_cell.angle_alpha   90.00
_cell.angle_beta   90.00
_cell.angle_gamma   90.00
#
_symmetry.space_group_name_H-M   'P 1'
#
loop_
_entity.id
_entity.type
_entity.pdbx_description
1 polymer ?
#
loop_
_entity_poly.entity_id
_entity_poly.type
_entity_poly.pdbx_seq_one_letter_code
_entity_poly.pdbx_strand_id
1 'polypeptide(L)'
;MPKKLSKHVGSCVGYTTDLAADHLPINSRSSRKTGKSNGKTFYDDENYRWMLDCLDGGYEVCKDFYEYMQDYNNLEKKHIHNLDSHSTKWNSKIQQQSPYSSYHTTKNAQLQLVGKPTEEAKILRVRHAAIQDVIDRYLAEVEIIYPRTLFGTSHRHYRSSAMKDLFKAAHYSLSSLSDNLKKLREQEQSIVNSNNDGSYVGNNSNAATTKQLKQIRDKIAHAEKEYHRERENYCMRVRDIYEQCRILEKDRLNLIKETLIEFTKVAYSSEHVNQQRRVYEELMQYLNAEQDTVADLNFWAQNYRVYDSEIDMPSRMNRKRDDSDNDSISVRRMRTSSGNQQKNGKHTEENVQQSDSEDEPERSLADGTAARNEVK
;
A
#
# COMPACT_ATOMS: atom_id res chain seq x y z
N MET A 1 -15.22 -27.34 -43.57
CA MET A 1 -16.22 -28.29 -43.02
C MET A 1 -16.51 -27.91 -41.56
N PRO A 2 -17.54 -27.10 -41.25
CA PRO A 2 -17.80 -26.66 -39.89
C PRO A 2 -18.86 -27.56 -39.22
N LYS A 3 -18.55 -28.08 -38.02
CA LYS A 3 -19.53 -28.74 -37.15
C LYS A 3 -20.17 -27.70 -36.22
N LYS A 4 -21.50 -27.70 -36.24
CA LYS A 4 -22.42 -26.85 -35.48
C LYS A 4 -22.74 -27.46 -34.11
N LEU A 5 -23.22 -26.57 -33.22
CA LEU A 5 -24.28 -26.71 -32.19
C LEU A 5 -23.92 -27.34 -30.82
N SER A 6 -24.08 -26.52 -29.77
CA SER A 6 -25.05 -26.68 -28.67
C SER A 6 -24.90 -25.48 -27.71
N LYS A 7 -25.70 -24.41 -27.75
CA LYS A 7 -27.04 -24.20 -27.12
C LYS A 7 -27.19 -24.80 -25.71
N HIS A 8 -26.92 -23.98 -24.70
CA HIS A 8 -27.58 -24.09 -23.40
C HIS A 8 -28.29 -22.78 -23.06
N VAL A 9 -29.54 -22.97 -22.64
CA VAL A 9 -30.58 -22.01 -22.29
C VAL A 9 -30.85 -22.22 -20.80
N GLY A 10 -31.07 -21.11 -20.08
CA GLY A 10 -31.56 -21.08 -18.70
C GLY A 10 -30.78 -20.05 -17.89
N SER A 11 -31.37 -19.14 -17.12
CA SER A 11 -32.77 -18.87 -16.81
C SER A 11 -32.81 -17.47 -16.19
N CYS A 12 -33.76 -16.64 -16.60
CA CYS A 12 -34.12 -15.38 -15.95
C CYS A 12 -34.93 -15.67 -14.68
N VAL A 13 -34.47 -15.22 -13.51
CA VAL A 13 -35.25 -14.82 -12.31
C VAL A 13 -34.25 -14.05 -11.43
N GLY A 14 -34.50 -12.91 -10.78
CA GLY A 14 -35.64 -12.02 -10.64
C GLY A 14 -35.12 -10.82 -9.84
N TYR A 15 -35.65 -9.64 -10.14
CA TYR A 15 -35.41 -8.44 -9.34
C TYR A 15 -36.19 -8.57 -8.03
N THR A 16 -35.50 -8.54 -6.89
CA THR A 16 -36.10 -8.24 -5.59
C THR A 16 -35.40 -7.04 -5.00
N THR A 17 -36.13 -5.94 -4.97
CA THR A 17 -35.90 -4.78 -4.12
C THR A 17 -35.99 -5.23 -2.67
N ASP A 18 -34.93 -5.02 -1.88
CA ASP A 18 -35.06 -4.93 -0.44
C ASP A 18 -34.19 -3.80 0.09
N LEU A 19 -34.89 -2.73 0.46
CA LEU A 19 -34.47 -1.67 1.35
C LEU A 19 -34.37 -2.29 2.76
N ALA A 20 -33.16 -2.52 3.24
CA ALA A 20 -32.91 -2.70 4.66
C ALA A 20 -31.73 -1.80 5.06
N ALA A 21 -32.07 -0.78 5.83
CA ALA A 21 -31.13 -0.12 6.71
C ALA A 21 -30.48 -1.17 7.62
N ASP A 22 -29.15 -1.08 7.84
CA ASP A 22 -28.60 -1.04 9.19
C ASP A 22 -27.06 -0.98 9.20
N HIS A 23 -26.60 -0.03 10.03
CA HIS A 23 -25.42 -0.07 10.89
C HIS A 23 -24.05 -0.47 10.31
N LEU A 24 -23.24 0.54 9.97
CA LEU A 24 -21.77 0.44 10.03
C LEU A 24 -21.25 0.98 11.37
N PRO A 25 -20.34 0.27 12.06
CA PRO A 25 -19.71 0.78 13.27
C PRO A 25 -18.61 1.78 12.91
N ILE A 26 -18.69 2.95 13.54
CA ILE A 26 -17.66 3.99 13.50
C ILE A 26 -16.49 3.53 14.39
N ASN A 27 -15.33 3.29 13.80
CA ASN A 27 -14.09 3.38 14.56
C ASN A 27 -12.90 3.74 13.66
N SER A 28 -12.59 5.04 13.59
CA SER A 28 -11.24 5.52 13.34
C SER A 28 -11.14 6.95 13.85
N ARG A 29 -10.43 7.14 14.97
CA ARG A 29 -9.99 8.43 15.47
C ARG A 29 -9.13 9.11 14.39
N SER A 30 -9.69 10.12 13.75
CA SER A 30 -8.93 11.16 13.07
C SER A 30 -9.39 12.50 13.61
N SER A 31 -8.47 13.19 14.28
CA SER A 31 -8.68 14.51 14.84
C SER A 31 -8.79 15.53 13.70
N ARG A 32 -10.01 15.73 13.19
CA ARG A 32 -10.39 16.94 12.46
C ARG A 32 -11.58 17.56 13.15
N LYS A 33 -11.50 18.86 13.40
CA LYS A 33 -12.55 19.71 13.96
C LYS A 33 -13.89 19.35 13.35
N THR A 34 -14.73 18.63 14.10
CA THR A 34 -16.13 18.45 13.77
C THR A 34 -16.78 19.81 13.88
N GLY A 35 -17.05 20.43 12.74
CA GLY A 35 -17.89 21.62 12.68
C GLY A 35 -19.22 21.28 13.33
N LYS A 36 -19.64 22.09 14.31
CA LYS A 36 -21.00 22.10 14.83
C LYS A 36 -21.98 22.00 13.65
N SER A 37 -22.78 20.94 13.59
CA SER A 37 -23.84 20.83 12.60
C SER A 37 -24.93 21.85 12.96
N ASN A 38 -24.82 23.05 12.42
CA ASN A 38 -25.81 24.12 12.54
C ASN A 38 -27.09 23.77 11.74
N GLY A 39 -27.73 22.62 11.95
CA GLY A 39 -29.04 22.26 11.37
C GLY A 39 -29.19 22.32 9.83
N LYS A 40 -28.17 22.71 9.08
CA LYS A 40 -28.19 22.87 7.62
C LYS A 40 -28.02 21.52 6.94
N THR A 41 -28.88 21.27 5.97
CA THR A 41 -28.90 20.08 5.11
C THR A 41 -27.98 20.26 3.90
N PHE A 42 -27.71 19.18 3.18
CA PHE A 42 -26.96 19.21 1.92
C PHE A 42 -27.57 20.17 0.87
N TYR A 43 -28.89 20.33 0.89
CA TYR A 43 -29.62 21.16 -0.06
C TYR A 43 -29.53 22.66 0.26
N ASP A 44 -28.98 23.04 1.41
CA ASP A 44 -28.92 24.44 1.82
C ASP A 44 -27.64 25.15 1.30
N ASP A 45 -27.82 26.38 0.82
CA ASP A 45 -26.76 27.30 0.40
C ASP A 45 -25.68 26.64 -0.50
N GLU A 46 -24.40 26.87 -0.16
CA GLU A 46 -23.23 26.32 -0.83
C GLU A 46 -22.71 25.04 -0.17
N ASN A 47 -23.55 24.31 0.57
CA ASN A 47 -23.10 23.12 1.27
C ASN A 47 -22.55 22.08 0.29
N TYR A 48 -22.98 22.02 -0.97
CA TYR A 48 -22.38 21.13 -1.99
C TYR A 48 -20.84 21.26 -2.13
N ARG A 49 -20.21 22.34 -1.62
CA ARG A 49 -18.76 22.51 -1.59
C ARG A 49 -18.01 21.35 -0.90
N TRP A 50 -18.54 20.75 0.17
CA TRP A 50 -17.85 19.63 0.84
C TRP A 50 -17.63 18.44 -0.09
N MET A 51 -18.53 18.23 -1.05
CA MET A 51 -18.42 17.18 -2.04
C MET A 51 -17.40 17.51 -3.13
N LEU A 52 -17.34 18.77 -3.56
CA LEU A 52 -16.30 19.23 -4.49
C LEU A 52 -14.92 19.17 -3.84
N ASP A 53 -14.83 19.54 -2.56
CA ASP A 53 -13.60 19.42 -1.76
C ASP A 53 -13.18 17.95 -1.62
N CYS A 54 -14.12 17.01 -1.54
CA CYS A 54 -13.83 15.57 -1.54
C CYS A 54 -13.24 15.12 -2.89
N LEU A 55 -13.81 15.57 -4.01
CA LEU A 55 -13.30 15.24 -5.34
C LEU A 55 -11.89 15.80 -5.55
N ASP A 56 -11.68 17.08 -5.24
CA ASP A 56 -10.40 17.76 -5.42
C ASP A 56 -9.34 17.27 -4.42
N GLY A 57 -9.73 17.03 -3.17
CA GLY A 57 -8.86 16.47 -2.13
C GLY A 57 -8.43 15.02 -2.38
N GLY A 58 -9.10 14.30 -3.30
CA GLY A 58 -8.72 12.94 -3.68
C GLY A 58 -7.34 12.86 -4.35
N TYR A 59 -6.82 13.96 -4.91
CA TYR A 59 -5.47 14.00 -5.46
C TYR A 59 -4.39 13.72 -4.41
N GLU A 60 -4.48 14.37 -3.24
CA GLU A 60 -3.49 14.18 -2.17
C GLU A 60 -3.50 12.73 -1.66
N VAL A 61 -4.68 12.11 -1.57
CA VAL A 61 -4.79 10.68 -1.25
C VAL A 61 -4.09 9.83 -2.31
N CYS A 62 -4.25 10.18 -3.58
CA CYS A 62 -3.61 9.46 -4.66
C CYS A 62 -2.09 9.64 -4.66
N LYS A 63 -1.61 10.84 -4.36
CA LYS A 63 -0.20 11.21 -4.23
C LYS A 63 0.47 10.50 -3.05
N ASP A 64 -0.15 10.49 -1.87
CA ASP A 64 0.34 9.78 -0.70
C ASP A 64 0.52 8.28 -1.01
N PHE A 65 -0.44 7.68 -1.75
CA PHE A 65 -0.36 6.28 -2.14
C PHE A 65 0.75 6.02 -3.17
N TYR A 66 0.94 6.92 -4.13
CA TYR A 66 2.08 6.87 -5.06
C TYR A 66 3.42 6.94 -4.30
N GLU A 67 3.56 7.90 -3.39
CA GLU A 67 4.78 8.09 -2.59
C GLU A 67 5.11 6.84 -1.77
N TYR A 68 4.11 6.23 -1.15
CA TYR A 68 4.28 4.94 -0.45
C TYR A 68 4.83 3.83 -1.36
N MET A 69 4.23 3.63 -2.54
CA MET A 69 4.67 2.59 -3.47
C MET A 69 6.09 2.87 -3.99
N GLN A 70 6.40 4.14 -4.27
CA GLN A 70 7.73 4.57 -4.71
C GLN A 70 8.79 4.36 -3.64
N ASP A 71 8.48 4.66 -2.38
CA ASP A 71 9.36 4.42 -1.24
C ASP A 71 9.65 2.93 -1.05
N TYR A 72 8.62 2.08 -1.19
CA TYR A 72 8.79 0.64 -1.19
C TYR A 72 9.71 0.17 -2.32
N ASN A 73 9.49 0.65 -3.55
CA ASN A 73 10.33 0.27 -4.69
C ASN A 73 11.78 0.76 -4.53
N ASN A 74 11.98 1.92 -3.91
CA ASN A 74 13.31 2.43 -3.59
C ASN A 74 14.02 1.58 -2.52
N LEU A 75 13.29 1.02 -1.56
CA LEU A 75 13.84 0.07 -0.59
C LEU A 75 14.35 -1.20 -1.28
N GLU A 76 13.55 -1.75 -2.21
CA GLU A 76 13.91 -2.88 -3.07
C GLU A 76 15.19 -2.60 -3.87
N LYS A 77 15.27 -1.44 -4.53
CA LYS A 77 16.44 -1.00 -5.30
C LYS A 77 17.70 -0.92 -4.46
N LYS A 78 17.62 -0.38 -3.24
CA LYS A 78 18.74 -0.32 -2.30
C LYS A 78 19.19 -1.72 -1.89
N HIS A 79 18.25 -2.63 -1.65
CA HIS A 79 18.58 -4.01 -1.29
C HIS A 79 19.33 -4.73 -2.42
N ILE A 80 18.85 -4.61 -3.66
CA ILE A 80 19.53 -5.12 -4.87
C ILE A 80 20.99 -4.63 -4.93
N HIS A 81 21.19 -3.32 -4.79
CA HIS A 81 22.54 -2.73 -4.83
C HIS A 81 23.45 -3.28 -3.73
N ASN A 82 22.92 -3.43 -2.51
CA ASN A 82 23.68 -3.97 -1.39
C ASN A 82 24.11 -5.42 -1.63
N LEU A 83 23.23 -6.26 -2.21
CA LEU A 83 23.56 -7.65 -2.55
C LEU A 83 24.66 -7.75 -3.61
N ASP A 84 24.55 -6.96 -4.69
CA ASP A 84 25.59 -6.92 -5.74
C ASP A 84 26.95 -6.46 -5.20
N SER A 85 26.92 -5.40 -4.40
CA SER A 85 28.13 -4.83 -3.77
C SER A 85 28.77 -5.83 -2.81
N HIS A 86 27.96 -6.52 -2.01
CA HIS A 86 28.42 -7.57 -1.10
C HIS A 86 29.07 -8.73 -1.87
N SER A 87 28.42 -9.23 -2.91
CA SER A 87 28.95 -10.32 -3.74
C SER A 87 30.27 -9.92 -4.40
N THR A 88 30.31 -8.76 -5.07
CA THR A 88 31.50 -8.26 -5.77
C THR A 88 32.69 -8.10 -4.82
N LYS A 89 32.45 -7.52 -3.65
CA LYS A 89 33.48 -7.31 -2.61
C LYS A 89 34.08 -8.64 -2.14
N TRP A 90 33.25 -9.61 -1.79
CA TRP A 90 33.73 -10.87 -1.22
C TRP A 90 34.29 -11.81 -2.28
N ASN A 91 33.73 -11.81 -3.49
CA ASN A 91 34.29 -12.56 -4.61
C ASN A 91 35.72 -12.08 -4.90
N SER A 92 35.94 -10.77 -5.01
CA SER A 92 37.28 -10.18 -5.21
C SER A 92 38.25 -10.57 -4.09
N LYS A 93 37.81 -10.50 -2.83
CA LYS A 93 38.64 -10.89 -1.68
C LYS A 93 39.03 -12.36 -1.69
N ILE A 94 38.10 -13.27 -2.01
CA ILE A 94 38.39 -14.71 -2.07
C ILE A 94 39.30 -15.02 -3.25
N GLN A 95 39.09 -14.39 -4.42
CA GLN A 95 39.97 -14.57 -5.57
C GLN A 95 41.42 -14.17 -5.27
N GLN A 96 41.61 -13.06 -4.56
CA GLN A 96 42.91 -12.53 -4.14
C GLN A 96 43.61 -13.32 -3.03
N GLN A 97 42.96 -14.34 -2.44
CA GLN A 97 43.61 -15.20 -1.45
C GLN A 97 44.86 -15.83 -2.05
N SER A 98 45.95 -15.76 -1.28
CA SER A 98 47.25 -16.31 -1.66
C SER A 98 47.14 -17.78 -2.05
N PRO A 99 47.91 -18.26 -3.05
CA PRO A 99 48.00 -19.68 -3.38
C PRO A 99 48.33 -20.54 -2.16
N TYR A 100 49.09 -20.00 -1.21
CA TYR A 100 49.49 -20.69 0.01
C TYR A 100 48.34 -20.89 1.03
N SER A 101 47.29 -20.07 0.90
CA SER A 101 46.03 -20.15 1.67
C SER A 101 44.86 -20.65 0.84
N SER A 102 45.10 -21.02 -0.43
CA SER A 102 44.06 -21.36 -1.39
C SER A 102 43.76 -22.85 -1.31
N TYR A 103 42.54 -23.15 -0.90
CA TYR A 103 41.93 -24.47 -1.04
C TYR A 103 41.45 -24.66 -2.49
N HIS A 104 41.32 -25.88 -3.01
CA HIS A 104 40.87 -26.10 -4.39
C HIS A 104 39.33 -26.09 -4.44
N THR A 105 38.72 -27.18 -4.02
CA THR A 105 37.26 -27.37 -3.94
C THR A 105 36.61 -26.45 -2.92
N THR A 106 37.24 -26.23 -1.74
CA THR A 106 36.67 -25.33 -0.72
C THR A 106 36.68 -23.86 -1.16
N LYS A 107 37.69 -23.40 -1.92
CA LYS A 107 37.67 -22.03 -2.48
C LYS A 107 36.56 -21.88 -3.51
N ASN A 108 36.37 -22.89 -4.37
CA ASN A 108 35.26 -22.89 -5.34
C ASN A 108 33.90 -22.86 -4.62
N ALA A 109 33.73 -23.65 -3.55
CA ALA A 109 32.54 -23.63 -2.71
C ALA A 109 32.29 -22.24 -2.07
N GLN A 110 33.34 -21.58 -1.55
CA GLN A 110 33.25 -20.21 -1.05
C GLN A 110 32.85 -19.22 -2.14
N LEU A 111 33.43 -19.34 -3.34
CA LEU A 111 33.09 -18.49 -4.49
C LEU A 111 31.63 -18.66 -4.92
N GLN A 112 31.11 -19.89 -4.91
CA GLN A 112 29.69 -20.15 -5.16
C GLN A 112 28.80 -19.47 -4.11
N LEU A 113 29.11 -19.65 -2.82
CA LEU A 113 28.36 -19.03 -1.72
C LEU A 113 28.29 -17.51 -1.87
N VAL A 114 29.43 -16.84 -2.08
CA VAL A 114 29.45 -15.36 -2.18
C VAL A 114 28.87 -14.86 -3.50
N GLY A 115 28.67 -15.73 -4.49
CA GLY A 115 27.98 -15.43 -5.75
C GLY A 115 26.46 -15.42 -5.65
N LYS A 116 25.88 -16.18 -4.70
CA LYS A 116 24.42 -16.31 -4.55
C LYS A 116 23.66 -15.00 -4.30
N PRO A 117 24.19 -14.02 -3.54
CA PRO A 117 23.56 -12.70 -3.44
C PRO A 117 23.32 -12.01 -4.80
N THR A 118 24.17 -12.22 -5.80
CA THR A 118 23.95 -11.66 -7.15
C THR A 118 22.83 -12.38 -7.90
N GLU A 119 22.63 -13.68 -7.70
CA GLU A 119 21.48 -14.41 -8.24
C GLU A 119 20.17 -13.94 -7.59
N GLU A 120 20.17 -13.77 -6.27
CA GLU A 120 19.04 -13.20 -5.53
C GLU A 120 18.71 -11.78 -6.02
N ALA A 121 19.73 -10.94 -6.22
CA ALA A 121 19.56 -9.61 -6.80
C ALA A 121 18.91 -9.65 -8.20
N LYS A 122 19.14 -10.69 -9.03
CA LYS A 122 18.46 -10.83 -10.34
C LYS A 122 16.96 -11.04 -10.18
N ILE A 123 16.55 -11.88 -9.22
CA ILE A 123 15.13 -12.13 -8.92
C ILE A 123 14.47 -10.83 -8.46
N LEU A 124 15.10 -10.12 -7.54
CA LEU A 124 14.59 -8.85 -7.01
C LEU A 124 14.52 -7.74 -8.08
N ARG A 125 15.44 -7.70 -9.06
CA ARG A 125 15.36 -6.74 -10.19
C ARG A 125 14.10 -6.92 -11.02
N VAL A 126 13.68 -8.17 -11.27
CA VAL A 126 12.43 -8.45 -11.99
C VAL A 126 11.24 -7.94 -11.20
N ARG A 127 11.21 -8.19 -9.88
CA ARG A 127 10.18 -7.67 -8.98
C ARG A 127 10.13 -6.15 -8.95
N HIS A 128 11.28 -5.50 -8.77
CA HIS A 128 11.44 -4.04 -8.79
C HIS A 128 10.89 -3.43 -10.10
N ALA A 129 11.19 -4.02 -11.25
CA ALA A 129 10.67 -3.57 -12.54
C ALA A 129 9.14 -3.70 -12.60
N ALA A 130 8.59 -4.85 -12.19
CA ALA A 130 7.14 -5.06 -12.16
C ALA A 130 6.42 -4.11 -11.20
N ILE A 131 7.02 -3.78 -10.05
CA ILE A 131 6.51 -2.74 -9.14
C ILE A 131 6.52 -1.37 -9.82
N GLN A 132 7.61 -1.01 -10.49
CA GLN A 132 7.71 0.26 -11.21
C GLN A 132 6.64 0.38 -12.29
N ASP A 133 6.36 -0.69 -13.05
CA ASP A 133 5.32 -0.70 -14.08
C ASP A 133 3.90 -0.47 -13.49
N VAL A 134 3.64 -0.93 -12.26
CA VAL A 134 2.38 -0.64 -11.55
C VAL A 134 2.34 0.83 -11.13
N ILE A 135 3.43 1.35 -10.59
CA ILE A 135 3.56 2.76 -10.17
C ILE A 135 3.33 3.71 -11.35
N ASP A 136 3.97 3.44 -12.49
CA ASP A 136 3.91 4.28 -13.68
C ASP A 136 2.49 4.30 -14.27
N ARG A 137 1.82 3.15 -14.34
CA ARG A 137 0.42 3.06 -14.78
C ARG A 137 -0.51 3.81 -13.84
N TYR A 138 -0.35 3.63 -12.53
CA TYR A 138 -1.14 4.34 -11.54
C TYR A 138 -0.98 5.85 -11.65
N LEU A 139 0.26 6.34 -11.77
CA LEU A 139 0.54 7.77 -11.90
C LEU A 139 -0.09 8.35 -13.18
N ALA A 140 0.01 7.63 -14.31
CA ALA A 140 -0.62 8.05 -15.57
C ALA A 140 -2.15 8.21 -15.44
N GLU A 141 -2.83 7.27 -14.78
CA GLU A 141 -4.27 7.36 -14.51
C GLU A 141 -4.60 8.51 -13.55
N VAL A 142 -3.79 8.72 -12.51
CA VAL A 142 -3.94 9.86 -11.59
C VAL A 142 -3.81 11.20 -12.31
N GLU A 143 -2.86 11.33 -13.23
CA GLU A 143 -2.69 12.56 -14.02
C GLU A 143 -3.86 12.85 -14.97
N ILE A 144 -4.52 11.80 -15.48
CA ILE A 144 -5.75 11.93 -16.27
C ILE A 144 -6.92 12.42 -15.40
N ILE A 145 -7.09 11.85 -14.21
CA ILE A 145 -8.16 12.23 -13.27
C ILE A 145 -7.91 13.63 -12.69
N TYR A 146 -6.64 13.96 -12.43
CA TYR A 146 -6.19 15.17 -11.74
C TYR A 146 -5.18 15.97 -12.57
N PRO A 147 -5.60 16.52 -13.72
CA PRO A 147 -4.71 17.26 -14.59
C PRO A 147 -4.18 18.51 -13.88
N ARG A 148 -2.91 18.82 -14.15
CA ARG A 148 -2.29 20.04 -13.65
C ARG A 148 -2.94 21.24 -14.31
N THR A 149 -3.32 22.24 -13.51
CA THR A 149 -3.83 23.50 -14.06
C THR A 149 -2.70 24.28 -14.74
N LEU A 150 -2.96 24.81 -15.95
CA LEU A 150 -1.97 25.47 -16.83
C LEU A 150 -1.13 26.57 -16.15
N PHE A 151 -1.61 27.12 -15.03
CA PHE A 151 -0.96 28.23 -14.31
C PHE A 151 -1.01 28.06 -12.78
N GLY A 152 -1.20 26.83 -12.27
CA GLY A 152 -1.35 26.57 -10.83
C GLY A 152 -0.60 25.34 -10.34
N THR A 153 -0.26 25.33 -9.05
CA THR A 153 0.22 24.16 -8.32
C THR A 153 -0.93 23.25 -7.86
N SER A 154 -2.18 23.70 -8.02
CA SER A 154 -3.37 22.96 -7.61
C SER A 154 -3.74 21.92 -8.65
N HIS A 155 -3.75 20.66 -8.20
CA HIS A 155 -4.41 19.57 -8.88
C HIS A 155 -5.89 19.60 -8.51
N ARG A 156 -6.75 19.42 -9.51
CA ARG A 156 -8.20 19.37 -9.34
C ARG A 156 -8.74 18.23 -10.16
N HIS A 157 -9.84 17.66 -9.70
CA HIS A 157 -10.52 16.66 -10.49
C HIS A 157 -10.97 17.30 -11.81
N TYR A 158 -10.72 16.65 -12.95
CA TYR A 158 -10.95 17.23 -14.29
C TYR A 158 -12.41 17.73 -14.50
N ARG A 159 -13.37 17.17 -13.75
CA ARG A 159 -14.80 17.58 -13.75
C ARG A 159 -15.24 18.44 -12.57
N SER A 160 -14.40 18.73 -11.58
CA SER A 160 -14.81 19.50 -10.39
C SER A 160 -15.40 20.87 -10.76
N SER A 161 -14.78 21.58 -11.71
CA SER A 161 -15.30 22.87 -12.19
C SER A 161 -16.67 22.72 -12.87
N ALA A 162 -16.85 21.70 -13.71
CA ALA A 162 -18.12 21.44 -14.37
C ALA A 162 -19.22 21.11 -13.35
N MET A 163 -18.91 20.31 -12.31
CA MET A 163 -19.87 20.00 -11.23
C MET A 163 -20.24 21.25 -10.44
N LYS A 164 -19.27 22.14 -10.15
CA LYS A 164 -19.53 23.42 -9.50
C LYS A 164 -20.49 24.29 -10.31
N ASP A 165 -20.31 24.37 -11.62
CA ASP A 165 -21.17 25.16 -12.49
C ASP A 165 -22.58 24.58 -12.58
N LEU A 166 -22.72 23.24 -12.59
CA LEU A 166 -24.02 22.58 -12.50
C LEU A 166 -24.75 22.88 -11.19
N PHE A 167 -24.05 22.84 -10.03
CA PHE A 167 -24.66 23.20 -8.74
C PHE A 167 -25.13 24.66 -8.72
N LYS A 168 -24.31 25.58 -9.23
CA LYS A 168 -24.69 27.01 -9.33
C LYS A 168 -25.90 27.20 -10.24
N ALA A 169 -25.92 26.55 -11.40
CA ALA A 169 -27.02 26.63 -12.34
C ALA A 169 -28.31 26.08 -11.72
N ALA A 170 -28.25 24.96 -11.00
CA ALA A 170 -29.40 24.39 -10.31
C ALA A 170 -29.96 25.32 -9.22
N HIS A 171 -29.07 26.00 -8.48
CA HIS A 171 -29.43 26.90 -7.37
C HIS A 171 -29.96 28.27 -7.83
N TYR A 172 -29.57 28.74 -9.03
CA TYR A 172 -29.87 30.09 -9.50
C TYR A 172 -31.37 30.46 -9.44
N SER A 173 -32.24 29.60 -10.01
CA SER A 173 -33.69 29.84 -10.03
C SER A 173 -34.31 29.91 -8.63
N LEU A 174 -33.87 29.01 -7.74
CA LEU A 174 -34.37 28.96 -6.37
C LEU A 174 -33.92 30.20 -5.57
N SER A 175 -32.66 30.61 -5.74
CA SER A 175 -32.10 31.82 -5.13
C SER A 175 -32.86 33.08 -5.56
N SER A 176 -33.18 33.20 -6.85
CA SER A 176 -33.91 34.35 -7.38
C SER A 176 -35.32 34.47 -6.77
N LEU A 177 -36.03 33.35 -6.61
CA LEU A 177 -37.34 33.32 -5.94
C LEU A 177 -37.24 33.65 -4.44
N SER A 178 -36.20 33.15 -3.76
CA SER A 178 -35.91 33.48 -2.37
C SER A 178 -35.68 34.98 -2.16
N ASP A 179 -34.86 35.60 -3.01
CA ASP A 179 -34.57 37.04 -2.96
C ASP A 179 -35.83 37.87 -3.23
N ASN A 180 -36.69 37.43 -4.16
CA ASN A 180 -37.97 38.07 -4.43
C ASN A 180 -38.93 37.98 -3.22
N LEU A 181 -39.01 36.82 -2.57
CA LEU A 181 -39.80 36.63 -1.35
C LEU A 181 -39.31 37.53 -0.21
N LYS A 182 -38.00 37.64 -0.03
CA LYS A 182 -37.40 38.54 0.96
C LYS A 182 -37.82 39.99 0.70
N LYS A 183 -37.70 40.48 -0.53
CA LYS A 183 -38.13 41.83 -0.93
C LYS A 183 -39.62 42.08 -0.69
N LEU A 184 -40.48 41.11 -1.03
CA LEU A 184 -41.93 41.24 -0.80
C LEU A 184 -42.27 41.30 0.70
N ARG A 185 -41.60 40.52 1.54
CA ARG A 185 -41.77 40.56 3.00
C ARG A 185 -41.25 41.85 3.61
N GLU A 186 -40.12 42.38 3.12
CA GLU A 186 -39.62 43.69 3.52
C GLU A 186 -40.62 44.81 3.16
N GLN A 187 -41.24 44.73 1.98
CA GLN A 187 -42.31 45.65 1.57
C GLN A 187 -43.55 45.55 2.46
N GLU A 188 -43.98 44.33 2.80
CA GLU A 188 -45.09 44.14 3.74
C GLU A 188 -44.78 44.79 5.11
N GLN A 189 -43.60 44.50 5.66
CA GLN A 189 -43.19 45.03 6.96
C GLN A 189 -43.09 46.56 6.95
N SER A 190 -42.57 47.14 5.87
CA SER A 190 -42.51 48.61 5.72
C SER A 190 -43.91 49.24 5.79
N ILE A 191 -44.91 48.64 5.15
CA ILE A 191 -46.29 49.16 5.16
C ILE A 191 -46.93 48.99 6.53
N VAL A 192 -46.69 47.86 7.20
CA VAL A 192 -47.16 47.63 8.58
C VAL A 192 -46.56 48.65 9.54
N ASN A 193 -45.25 48.92 9.45
CA ASN A 193 -44.58 49.88 10.30
C ASN A 193 -45.05 51.32 10.03
N SER A 194 -45.21 51.72 8.76
CA SER A 194 -45.76 53.04 8.40
C SER A 194 -47.20 53.25 8.86
N ASN A 195 -48.01 52.18 8.94
CA ASN A 195 -49.35 52.25 9.54
C ASN A 195 -49.33 52.44 11.06
N ASN A 196 -48.34 51.86 11.75
CA ASN A 196 -48.21 51.99 13.21
C ASN A 196 -47.66 53.36 13.63
N ASP A 197 -46.73 53.95 12.88
CA ASP A 197 -46.19 55.31 13.14
C ASP A 197 -47.18 56.44 12.76
N GLY A 198 -48.19 56.14 11.92
CA GLY A 198 -49.18 57.09 11.39
C GLY A 198 -50.44 57.30 12.23
N SER A 199 -50.48 56.82 13.49
CA SER A 199 -51.65 56.77 14.39
C SER A 199 -52.31 58.13 14.74
N TYR A 200 -51.98 59.26 14.09
CA TYR A 200 -52.52 60.59 14.42
C TYR A 200 -53.34 61.28 13.33
N VAL A 201 -53.51 60.73 12.11
CA VAL A 201 -54.24 61.45 11.04
C VAL A 201 -55.22 60.58 10.24
N GLY A 202 -56.52 60.75 10.52
CA GLY A 202 -57.61 60.76 9.54
C GLY A 202 -58.12 59.41 8.96
N ASN A 203 -59.40 59.11 9.24
CA ASN A 203 -60.16 57.91 8.82
C ASN A 203 -60.22 57.55 7.31
N ASN A 204 -59.59 58.33 6.41
CA ASN A 204 -59.58 58.08 4.95
C ASN A 204 -58.32 57.35 4.44
N SER A 205 -57.24 57.23 5.21
CA SER A 205 -55.99 56.55 4.82
C SER A 205 -56.04 55.02 4.98
N ASN A 206 -56.89 54.52 5.88
CA ASN A 206 -56.94 53.10 6.27
C ASN A 206 -57.40 52.15 5.16
N ALA A 207 -58.32 52.57 4.28
CA ALA A 207 -58.85 51.70 3.23
C ALA A 207 -57.83 51.45 2.10
N ALA A 208 -57.05 52.46 1.73
CA ALA A 208 -56.01 52.36 0.71
C ALA A 208 -54.85 51.45 1.17
N THR A 209 -54.38 51.62 2.41
CA THR A 209 -53.29 50.80 2.95
C THR A 209 -53.73 49.34 3.15
N THR A 210 -54.98 49.11 3.57
CA THR A 210 -55.54 47.75 3.69
C THR A 210 -55.58 47.04 2.34
N LYS A 211 -55.94 47.74 1.27
CA LYS A 211 -55.93 47.20 -0.10
C LYS A 211 -54.50 46.87 -0.56
N GLN A 212 -53.53 47.73 -0.27
CA GLN A 212 -52.11 47.50 -0.58
C GLN A 212 -51.52 46.31 0.18
N LEU A 213 -51.81 46.18 1.49
CA LEU A 213 -51.40 45.03 2.30
C LEU A 213 -51.97 43.72 1.75
N LYS A 214 -53.26 43.70 1.38
CA LYS A 214 -53.87 42.52 0.77
C LYS A 214 -53.16 42.11 -0.53
N GLN A 215 -52.89 43.08 -1.40
CA GLN A 215 -52.19 42.83 -2.67
C GLN A 215 -50.78 42.26 -2.48
N ILE A 216 -50.02 42.76 -1.49
CA ILE A 216 -48.68 42.23 -1.21
C ILE A 216 -48.75 40.83 -0.60
N ARG A 217 -49.70 40.57 0.31
CA ARG A 217 -49.92 39.23 0.86
C ARG A 217 -50.30 38.22 -0.22
N ASP A 218 -51.14 38.59 -1.18
CA ASP A 218 -51.49 37.73 -2.31
C ASP A 218 -50.25 37.42 -3.18
N LYS A 219 -49.38 38.41 -3.40
CA LYS A 219 -48.09 38.21 -4.10
C LYS A 219 -47.13 37.33 -3.33
N ILE A 220 -47.05 37.48 -2.00
CA ILE A 220 -46.23 36.62 -1.12
C ILE A 220 -46.74 35.18 -1.22
N ALA A 221 -48.04 34.94 -1.05
CA ALA A 221 -48.62 33.60 -1.13
C ALA A 221 -48.36 32.92 -2.49
N HIS A 222 -48.45 33.68 -3.59
CA HIS A 222 -48.10 33.17 -4.91
C HIS A 222 -46.60 32.84 -5.02
N ALA A 223 -45.73 33.75 -4.58
CA ALA A 223 -44.28 33.54 -4.63
C ALA A 223 -43.83 32.38 -3.72
N GLU A 224 -44.49 32.15 -2.58
CA GLU A 224 -44.23 31.01 -1.70
C GLU A 224 -44.58 29.69 -2.38
N LYS A 225 -45.74 29.62 -3.06
CA LYS A 225 -46.13 28.44 -3.84
C LYS A 225 -45.13 28.11 -4.94
N GLU A 226 -44.69 29.12 -5.69
CA GLU A 226 -43.68 28.96 -6.74
C GLU A 226 -42.32 28.55 -6.17
N TYR A 227 -41.92 29.12 -5.03
CA TYR A 227 -40.71 28.74 -4.31
C TYR A 227 -40.74 27.27 -3.85
N HIS A 228 -41.86 26.81 -3.28
CA HIS A 228 -42.01 25.42 -2.87
C HIS A 228 -41.89 24.45 -4.05
N ARG A 229 -42.53 24.76 -5.17
CA ARG A 229 -42.43 23.96 -6.41
C ARG A 229 -40.99 23.94 -6.93
N GLU A 230 -40.33 25.08 -7.00
CA GLU A 230 -38.96 25.15 -7.50
C GLU A 230 -37.95 24.50 -6.54
N ARG A 231 -38.23 24.48 -5.24
CA ARG A 231 -37.43 23.75 -4.25
C ARG A 231 -37.43 22.25 -4.53
N GLU A 232 -38.57 21.66 -4.90
CA GLU A 232 -38.64 20.25 -5.29
C GLU A 232 -37.80 19.98 -6.55
N ASN A 233 -37.93 20.83 -7.56
CA ASN A 233 -37.12 20.74 -8.79
C ASN A 233 -35.61 20.86 -8.50
N TYR A 234 -35.22 21.80 -7.65
CA TYR A 234 -33.84 21.97 -7.21
C TYR A 234 -33.32 20.71 -6.52
N CYS A 235 -34.08 20.13 -5.57
CA CYS A 235 -33.69 18.90 -4.90
C CYS A 235 -33.47 17.73 -5.87
N MET A 236 -34.30 17.60 -6.90
CA MET A 236 -34.11 16.59 -7.95
C MET A 236 -32.81 16.83 -8.74
N ARG A 237 -32.60 18.06 -9.26
CA ARG A 237 -31.40 18.40 -10.04
C ARG A 237 -30.11 18.20 -9.22
N VAL A 238 -30.12 18.62 -7.96
CA VAL A 238 -28.98 18.47 -7.05
C VAL A 238 -28.68 17.00 -6.76
N ARG A 239 -29.71 16.15 -6.67
CA ARG A 239 -29.53 14.70 -6.53
C ARG A 239 -28.86 14.08 -7.76
N ASP A 240 -29.24 14.51 -8.96
CA ASP A 240 -28.63 14.03 -10.20
C ASP A 240 -27.16 14.45 -10.32
N ILE A 241 -26.83 15.68 -9.90
CA ILE A 241 -25.44 16.15 -9.84
C ILE A 241 -24.65 15.36 -8.79
N TYR A 242 -25.26 15.09 -7.62
CA TYR A 242 -24.64 14.26 -6.60
C TYR A 242 -24.30 12.86 -7.10
N GLU A 243 -25.21 12.21 -7.83
CA GLU A 243 -24.94 10.89 -8.38
C GLU A 243 -23.78 10.91 -9.38
N GLN A 244 -23.66 11.97 -10.18
CA GLN A 244 -22.48 12.16 -11.04
C GLN A 244 -21.20 12.27 -10.22
N CYS A 245 -21.18 13.05 -9.14
CA CYS A 245 -20.02 13.12 -8.24
C CYS A 245 -19.69 11.75 -7.61
N ARG A 246 -20.70 10.95 -7.24
CA ARG A 246 -20.51 9.60 -6.69
C ARG A 246 -19.87 8.65 -7.70
N ILE A 247 -20.25 8.75 -8.98
CA ILE A 247 -19.65 7.94 -10.05
C ILE A 247 -18.16 8.28 -10.17
N LEU A 248 -17.81 9.56 -10.19
CA LEU A 248 -16.40 9.99 -10.26
C LEU A 248 -15.59 9.49 -9.07
N GLU A 249 -16.14 9.60 -7.87
CA GLU A 249 -15.48 9.09 -6.67
C GLU A 249 -15.36 7.56 -6.67
N LYS A 250 -16.37 6.85 -7.20
CA LYS A 250 -16.33 5.40 -7.39
C LYS A 250 -15.20 4.99 -8.33
N ASP A 251 -14.98 5.72 -9.42
CA ASP A 251 -13.89 5.43 -10.36
C ASP A 251 -12.53 5.57 -9.67
N ARG A 252 -12.33 6.63 -8.88
CA ARG A 252 -11.12 6.81 -8.05
C ARG A 252 -10.91 5.67 -7.06
N LEU A 253 -11.97 5.26 -6.35
CA LEU A 253 -11.92 4.17 -5.38
C LEU A 253 -11.58 2.83 -6.05
N ASN A 254 -12.13 2.58 -7.25
CA ASN A 254 -11.81 1.39 -8.03
C ASN A 254 -10.35 1.40 -8.49
N LEU A 255 -9.83 2.53 -8.98
CA LEU A 255 -8.43 2.68 -9.35
C LEU A 255 -7.50 2.32 -8.18
N ILE A 256 -7.77 2.87 -6.98
CA ILE A 256 -6.99 2.57 -5.78
C ILE A 256 -7.06 1.07 -5.44
N LYS A 257 -8.26 0.49 -5.47
CA LYS A 257 -8.48 -0.93 -5.17
C LYS A 257 -7.73 -1.84 -6.15
N GLU A 258 -7.83 -1.57 -7.44
CA GLU A 258 -7.17 -2.35 -8.49
C GLU A 258 -5.65 -2.24 -8.35
N THR A 259 -5.15 -1.03 -8.15
CA THR A 259 -3.71 -0.78 -7.92
C THR A 259 -3.20 -1.49 -6.67
N LEU A 260 -3.95 -1.48 -5.55
CA LEU A 260 -3.60 -2.22 -4.33
C LEU A 260 -3.46 -3.73 -4.61
N ILE A 261 -4.39 -4.29 -5.38
CA ILE A 261 -4.36 -5.72 -5.75
C ILE A 261 -3.15 -6.01 -6.63
N GLU A 262 -2.91 -5.19 -7.66
CA GLU A 262 -1.78 -5.37 -8.58
C GLU A 262 -0.44 -5.22 -7.87
N PHE A 263 -0.27 -4.15 -7.10
CA PHE A 263 0.92 -3.90 -6.28
C PHE A 263 1.18 -5.08 -5.33
N THR A 264 0.14 -5.58 -4.65
CA THR A 264 0.28 -6.72 -3.73
C THR A 264 0.74 -7.98 -4.46
N LYS A 265 0.17 -8.26 -5.64
CA LYS A 265 0.54 -9.42 -6.47
C LYS A 265 2.01 -9.38 -6.86
N VAL A 266 2.54 -8.22 -7.26
CA VAL A 266 3.94 -8.11 -7.69
C VAL A 266 4.90 -8.04 -6.49
N ALA A 267 4.58 -7.25 -5.46
CA ALA A 267 5.46 -7.06 -4.30
C ALA A 267 5.59 -8.34 -3.45
N TYR A 268 4.51 -9.11 -3.33
CA TYR A 268 4.43 -10.29 -2.45
C TYR A 268 4.17 -11.60 -3.21
N SER A 269 4.58 -11.69 -4.47
CA SER A 269 4.40 -12.91 -5.27
C SER A 269 5.09 -14.12 -4.62
N SER A 270 4.36 -15.23 -4.53
CA SER A 270 4.91 -16.53 -4.10
C SER A 270 5.95 -17.07 -5.09
N GLU A 271 5.93 -16.61 -6.34
CA GLU A 271 6.91 -17.00 -7.35
C GLU A 271 8.33 -16.58 -6.95
N HIS A 272 8.51 -15.36 -6.43
CA HIS A 272 9.81 -14.87 -5.98
C HIS A 272 10.35 -15.69 -4.81
N VAL A 273 9.49 -16.03 -3.85
CA VAL A 273 9.87 -16.88 -2.70
C VAL A 273 10.31 -18.26 -3.18
N ASN A 274 9.64 -18.83 -4.17
CA ASN A 274 10.01 -20.12 -4.75
C ASN A 274 11.32 -20.07 -5.53
N GLN A 275 11.55 -19.01 -6.32
CA GLN A 275 12.80 -18.81 -7.04
C GLN A 275 13.98 -18.64 -6.07
N GLN A 276 13.81 -17.85 -5.01
CA GLN A 276 14.82 -17.67 -3.97
C GLN A 276 15.13 -18.98 -3.25
N ARG A 277 14.11 -19.79 -2.94
CA ARG A 277 14.30 -21.12 -2.34
C ARG A 277 15.18 -22.01 -3.23
N ARG A 278 14.93 -22.03 -4.54
CA ARG A 278 15.73 -22.83 -5.49
C ARG A 278 17.21 -22.42 -5.49
N VAL A 279 17.50 -21.12 -5.46
CA VAL A 279 18.88 -20.60 -5.39
C VAL A 279 19.62 -21.18 -4.17
N TYR A 280 18.96 -21.28 -3.02
CA TYR A 280 19.55 -21.84 -1.81
C TYR A 280 19.65 -23.38 -1.83
N GLU A 281 18.64 -24.07 -2.37
CA GLU A 281 18.67 -25.52 -2.55
C GLU A 281 19.81 -25.95 -3.48
N GLU A 282 19.99 -25.25 -4.61
CA GLU A 282 21.09 -25.48 -5.55
C GLU A 282 22.46 -25.24 -4.90
N LEU A 283 22.60 -24.20 -4.08
CA LEU A 283 23.83 -23.97 -3.32
C LEU A 283 24.12 -25.16 -2.38
N MET A 284 23.14 -25.59 -1.59
CA MET A 284 23.32 -26.69 -0.65
C MET A 284 23.68 -28.00 -1.34
N GLN A 285 23.07 -28.28 -2.51
CA GLN A 285 23.42 -29.43 -3.33
C GLN A 285 24.86 -29.35 -3.83
N TYR A 286 25.27 -28.18 -4.35
CA TYR A 286 26.65 -27.97 -4.81
C TYR A 286 27.66 -28.18 -3.67
N LEU A 287 27.41 -27.59 -2.50
CA LEU A 287 28.32 -27.70 -1.36
C LEU A 287 28.49 -29.16 -0.91
N ASN A 288 27.41 -29.95 -0.89
CA ASN A 288 27.47 -31.36 -0.49
C ASN A 288 28.14 -32.26 -1.53
N ALA A 289 28.10 -31.89 -2.82
CA ALA A 289 28.61 -32.72 -3.91
C ALA A 289 30.05 -32.38 -4.30
N GLU A 290 30.41 -31.11 -4.32
CA GLU A 290 31.64 -30.61 -4.96
C GLU A 290 32.73 -30.20 -3.96
N GLN A 291 32.39 -29.93 -2.70
CA GLN A 291 33.40 -29.64 -1.67
C GLN A 291 33.96 -30.96 -1.14
N ASP A 292 35.25 -31.19 -1.37
CA ASP A 292 35.95 -32.40 -0.92
C ASP A 292 37.24 -32.04 -0.19
N THR A 293 37.21 -32.24 1.13
CA THR A 293 38.35 -32.02 2.02
C THR A 293 39.56 -32.88 1.65
N VAL A 294 39.36 -34.13 1.19
CA VAL A 294 40.46 -35.02 0.81
C VAL A 294 41.10 -34.54 -0.49
N ALA A 295 40.29 -34.11 -1.46
CA ALA A 295 40.80 -33.51 -2.70
C ALA A 295 41.65 -32.26 -2.41
N ASP A 296 41.22 -31.40 -1.49
CA ASP A 296 41.97 -30.20 -1.09
C ASP A 296 43.31 -30.54 -0.43
N LEU A 297 43.35 -31.53 0.47
CA LEU A 297 44.59 -31.98 1.11
C LEU A 297 45.57 -32.59 0.09
N ASN A 298 45.07 -33.38 -0.85
CA ASN A 298 45.88 -33.94 -1.93
C ASN A 298 46.45 -32.85 -2.85
N PHE A 299 45.63 -31.85 -3.20
CA PHE A 299 46.08 -30.68 -3.97
C PHE A 299 47.22 -29.94 -3.26
N TRP A 300 47.16 -29.76 -1.94
CA TRP A 300 48.26 -29.19 -1.18
C TRP A 300 49.50 -30.07 -1.19
N ALA A 301 49.37 -31.37 -0.90
CA ALA A 301 50.51 -32.27 -0.88
C ALA A 301 51.26 -32.29 -2.23
N GLN A 302 50.52 -32.18 -3.34
CA GLN A 302 51.08 -32.02 -4.68
C GLN A 302 51.76 -30.66 -4.88
N ASN A 303 51.09 -29.54 -4.57
CA ASN A 303 51.65 -28.20 -4.76
C ASN A 303 52.91 -27.93 -3.92
N TYR A 304 52.98 -28.51 -2.72
CA TYR A 304 54.11 -28.37 -1.81
C TYR A 304 55.15 -29.49 -1.96
N ARG A 305 55.00 -30.40 -2.92
CA ARG A 305 55.93 -31.51 -3.19
C ARG A 305 56.21 -32.37 -1.96
N VAL A 306 55.21 -32.58 -1.13
CA VAL A 306 55.32 -33.48 0.04
C VAL A 306 55.55 -34.91 -0.41
N TYR A 307 54.97 -35.28 -1.55
CA TYR A 307 55.26 -36.51 -2.27
C TYR A 307 56.08 -36.15 -3.51
N ASP A 308 57.39 -36.35 -3.48
CA ASP A 308 58.21 -36.26 -4.69
C ASP A 308 57.78 -37.37 -5.65
N SER A 309 57.48 -37.00 -6.89
CA SER A 309 56.94 -37.89 -7.94
C SER A 309 57.88 -39.04 -8.35
N GLU A 310 59.01 -39.22 -7.68
CA GLU A 310 59.94 -40.34 -7.88
C GLU A 310 60.14 -41.23 -6.64
N ILE A 311 59.63 -40.86 -5.46
CA ILE A 311 59.78 -41.66 -4.25
C ILE A 311 58.43 -41.82 -3.54
N ASP A 312 57.81 -42.96 -3.84
CA ASP A 312 56.93 -43.72 -2.97
C ASP A 312 55.51 -43.15 -2.71
N MET A 313 54.60 -43.45 -3.63
CA MET A 313 53.20 -43.71 -3.27
C MET A 313 52.99 -45.23 -3.26
N PRO A 314 52.76 -45.87 -2.10
CA PRO A 314 52.35 -47.25 -2.07
C PRO A 314 51.03 -47.37 -2.84
N SER A 315 51.05 -48.12 -3.94
CA SER A 315 49.90 -48.46 -4.79
C SER A 315 48.87 -49.31 -4.05
N ARG A 316 48.32 -48.80 -2.95
CA ARG A 316 47.53 -49.56 -1.98
C ARG A 316 46.10 -49.06 -1.86
N MET A 317 45.43 -48.77 -2.98
CA MET A 317 43.95 -48.71 -3.00
C MET A 317 43.29 -49.29 -4.26
N ASN A 318 44.00 -50.12 -5.03
CA ASN A 318 43.38 -50.95 -6.08
C ASN A 318 43.67 -52.43 -5.85
N ARG A 319 43.20 -52.98 -4.72
CA ARG A 319 42.94 -54.43 -4.63
C ARG A 319 41.45 -54.64 -4.81
N LYS A 320 41.08 -54.95 -6.06
CA LYS A 320 39.91 -55.78 -6.36
C LYS A 320 39.96 -56.97 -5.41
N ARG A 321 38.89 -57.18 -4.64
CA ARG A 321 38.64 -58.44 -3.96
C ARG A 321 38.26 -59.42 -5.07
N ASP A 322 39.22 -60.20 -5.51
CA ASP A 322 38.92 -61.44 -6.21
C ASP A 322 38.77 -62.52 -5.14
N ASP A 323 37.55 -63.01 -5.05
CA ASP A 323 37.16 -64.23 -4.33
C ASP A 323 37.88 -65.43 -4.95
N SER A 324 38.50 -66.27 -4.10
CA SER A 324 38.53 -67.72 -4.29
C SER A 324 39.18 -68.42 -3.08
N ASP A 325 38.32 -69.19 -2.41
CA ASP A 325 38.54 -70.56 -1.95
C ASP A 325 39.49 -70.87 -0.78
N ASN A 326 38.82 -71.30 0.31
CA ASN A 326 38.90 -72.67 0.82
C ASN A 326 40.23 -73.08 1.48
N ASP A 327 40.27 -73.07 2.82
CA ASP A 327 40.30 -74.34 3.54
C ASP A 327 39.99 -74.23 5.04
N SER A 328 39.74 -75.39 5.61
CA SER A 328 38.88 -75.73 6.74
C SER A 328 39.61 -75.93 8.09
N ILE A 329 38.81 -75.92 9.16
CA ILE A 329 39.02 -76.58 10.49
C ILE A 329 39.97 -75.85 11.47
N SER A 330 39.51 -75.35 12.63
CA SER A 330 39.15 -76.20 13.78
C SER A 330 38.21 -75.53 14.79
N VAL A 331 37.21 -76.33 15.17
CA VAL A 331 36.25 -76.15 16.26
C VAL A 331 36.95 -76.17 17.62
N ARG A 332 36.68 -75.17 18.48
CA ARG A 332 36.54 -75.44 19.93
C ARG A 332 35.51 -74.52 20.59
N ARG A 333 34.57 -75.21 21.21
CA ARG A 333 33.34 -74.82 21.92
C ARG A 333 33.68 -74.24 23.30
N MET A 334 32.89 -73.27 23.79
CA MET A 334 32.31 -73.12 25.15
C MET A 334 31.59 -71.75 25.19
N ARG A 335 30.26 -71.67 25.08
CA ARG A 335 29.21 -71.76 26.12
C ARG A 335 29.08 -70.51 27.05
N THR A 336 27.94 -69.83 26.88
CA THR A 336 27.00 -69.27 27.90
C THR A 336 27.55 -68.34 28.99
N SER A 337 27.00 -67.13 29.13
CA SER A 337 25.75 -66.90 29.89
C SER A 337 25.38 -65.41 30.00
N SER A 338 24.06 -65.23 30.07
CA SER A 338 23.22 -64.11 30.48
C SER A 338 23.75 -63.13 31.54
N GLY A 339 23.26 -61.88 31.48
CA GLY A 339 23.31 -60.95 32.61
C GLY A 339 22.70 -59.57 32.32
N ASN A 340 21.39 -59.44 32.54
CA ASN A 340 20.67 -58.17 32.72
C ASN A 340 21.32 -57.29 33.81
N GLN A 341 21.25 -55.96 33.69
CA GLN A 341 20.63 -55.11 34.71
C GLN A 341 20.52 -53.62 34.32
N GLN A 342 19.33 -53.08 34.55
CA GLN A 342 18.95 -51.66 34.63
C GLN A 342 19.63 -50.94 35.81
N LYS A 343 19.77 -49.60 35.71
CA LYS A 343 19.40 -48.56 36.72
C LYS A 343 20.01 -47.20 36.29
N ASN A 344 19.20 -46.16 36.03
CA ASN A 344 18.61 -45.15 36.94
C ASN A 344 19.55 -43.99 37.35
N GLY A 345 18.98 -42.76 37.27
CA GLY A 345 19.47 -41.48 37.86
C GLY A 345 19.56 -40.41 36.76
N LYS A 346 18.75 -39.34 36.63
CA LYS A 346 18.00 -38.40 37.50
C LYS A 346 18.88 -37.44 38.32
N HIS A 347 18.54 -36.14 38.19
CA HIS A 347 19.03 -34.91 38.85
C HIS A 347 20.30 -34.28 38.22
N THR A 348 20.44 -32.96 38.06
CA THR A 348 19.76 -31.80 38.67
C THR A 348 19.90 -30.55 37.77
N GLU A 349 18.89 -29.68 37.76
CA GLU A 349 19.02 -28.25 37.45
C GLU A 349 19.86 -27.57 38.53
N GLU A 350 20.69 -26.60 38.17
CA GLU A 350 20.93 -25.47 39.08
C GLU A 350 21.27 -24.19 38.30
N ASN A 351 20.57 -23.16 38.75
CA ASN A 351 20.46 -21.79 38.28
C ASN A 351 21.29 -20.95 39.25
N VAL A 352 22.18 -20.07 38.77
CA VAL A 352 22.75 -19.00 39.60
C VAL A 352 22.81 -17.70 38.79
N GLN A 353 22.00 -16.76 39.24
CA GLN A 353 21.98 -15.33 38.98
C GLN A 353 23.01 -14.58 39.84
N GLN A 354 23.22 -13.32 39.43
CA GLN A 354 23.69 -12.16 40.21
C GLN A 354 25.21 -12.04 40.43
N SER A 355 25.82 -10.86 40.36
CA SER A 355 25.29 -9.48 40.45
C SER A 355 26.41 -8.45 40.17
N ASP A 356 25.99 -7.30 39.62
CA ASP A 356 26.34 -5.90 39.98
C ASP A 356 27.83 -5.44 39.90
N SER A 357 28.18 -4.18 39.66
CA SER A 357 27.53 -2.87 39.89
C SER A 357 28.32 -1.78 39.10
N GLU A 358 27.65 -0.81 38.45
CA GLU A 358 27.48 0.62 38.88
C GLU A 358 28.48 1.57 38.17
N ASP A 359 28.03 2.51 37.32
CA ASP A 359 27.51 3.89 37.62
C ASP A 359 28.68 4.91 37.47
N GLU A 360 28.58 6.16 37.00
CA GLU A 360 27.48 7.10 36.74
C GLU A 360 28.06 8.33 35.93
N PRO A 361 27.48 9.55 35.81
CA PRO A 361 26.87 10.01 34.55
C PRO A 361 27.13 11.51 34.19
N GLU A 362 26.20 12.06 33.37
CA GLU A 362 25.74 13.46 33.25
C GLU A 362 26.69 14.49 32.55
N ARG A 363 26.26 15.51 31.76
CA ARG A 363 25.00 16.25 31.52
C ARG A 363 25.15 17.06 30.20
N SER A 364 24.10 17.21 29.37
CA SER A 364 23.27 18.45 29.13
C SER A 364 24.02 19.64 28.48
N LEU A 365 23.55 20.50 27.58
CA LEU A 365 22.24 21.00 27.10
C LEU A 365 22.58 21.85 25.83
N ALA A 366 21.79 21.77 24.75
CA ALA A 366 20.87 22.82 24.27
C ALA A 366 21.41 23.85 23.24
N ASP A 367 20.71 23.84 22.09
CA ASP A 367 20.07 24.99 21.41
C ASP A 367 20.87 25.97 20.54
N GLY A 368 20.22 26.41 19.45
CA GLY A 368 20.36 27.79 18.96
C GLY A 368 21.01 28.08 17.60
N THR A 369 20.20 28.03 16.54
CA THR A 369 20.03 29.07 15.48
C THR A 369 21.21 29.67 14.67
N ALA A 370 21.13 29.43 13.35
CA ALA A 370 21.13 30.36 12.21
C ALA A 370 22.32 31.29 11.83
N ALA A 371 22.65 31.18 10.53
CA ALA A 371 22.76 32.25 9.51
C ALA A 371 24.15 32.59 8.88
N ARG A 372 24.17 32.42 7.54
CA ARG A 372 24.68 33.30 6.47
C ARG A 372 26.20 33.51 6.21
N ASN A 373 26.50 33.24 4.92
CA ASN A 373 27.40 33.91 3.97
C ASN A 373 28.92 33.93 4.20
N GLU A 374 29.68 33.36 3.26
CA GLU A 374 30.35 34.12 2.18
C GLU A 374 30.98 33.16 1.15
N VAL A 375 30.67 33.39 -0.13
CA VAL A 375 31.40 32.85 -1.28
C VAL A 375 32.25 33.99 -1.83
N LYS A 376 33.53 33.71 -2.08
CA LYS A 376 34.39 34.47 -2.98
C LYS A 376 34.43 33.79 -4.34
#